data_AF-A0A7Y9QTL9-F1
#
_entry.id   AF-A0A7Y9QTL9-F1
#
_cell.length_a   1.000
_cell.length_b   1.000
_cell.length_c   1.000
_cell.angle_alpha   90.00
_cell.angle_beta   90.00
_cell.angle_gamma   90.00
#
_symmetry.space_group_name_H-M   'P 1'
#
loop_
_entity.id
_entity.type
_entity.pdbx_description
1 polymer ?
#
loop_
_entity_poly.entity_id
_entity_poly.type
_entity_poly.pdbx_seq_one_letter_code
_entity_poly.pdbx_strand_id
1 'polypeptide(L)'
;MSASATTTLKYLRGYPAELQAQVLELVAEDKLGALLARRHPEPHEVRTDRALYDYTQELRSRYLRSAEPVTKVLYDQKLKVIQHALGTHTTISRVQGGKLKAKREIRIASLFREAPAAFLKMIVVHELAHLKEREHDKAFYALCCHMAPDYHQLEFDLRLYLTHLDQRAGPRSSSSQGAVAAADTAEAAGSASGALAAAGTASMPIRAT
;
A
#
# COMPACT_ATOMS: atom_id res chain seq x y z
N MET A 1 29.62 -3.13 15.53
CA MET A 1 28.43 -4.00 15.52
C MET A 1 27.20 -3.12 15.41
N SER A 2 26.47 -3.17 14.30
CA SER A 2 25.25 -2.37 14.15
C SER A 2 24.10 -3.01 14.93
N ALA A 3 23.30 -2.20 15.64
CA ALA A 3 22.13 -2.70 16.33
C ALA A 3 21.06 -3.15 15.31
N SER A 4 20.66 -4.42 15.36
CA SER A 4 19.57 -4.95 14.54
C SER A 4 18.24 -4.34 14.97
N ALA A 5 17.85 -3.22 14.34
CA ALA A 5 16.53 -2.66 14.50
C ALA A 5 15.49 -3.67 14.03
N THR A 6 14.67 -4.20 14.96
CA THR A 6 13.70 -5.26 14.71
C THR A 6 12.65 -4.82 13.68
N THR A 7 12.92 -5.12 12.41
CA THR A 7 12.10 -4.68 11.27
C THR A 7 10.72 -5.34 11.35
N THR A 8 9.76 -4.58 11.87
CA THR A 8 8.41 -5.07 12.07
C THR A 8 7.64 -4.98 10.76
N LEU A 9 7.45 -6.12 10.09
CA LEU A 9 6.68 -6.26 8.83
C LEU A 9 5.17 -6.05 9.03
N LYS A 10 4.77 -4.87 9.49
CA LYS A 10 3.40 -4.52 9.90
C LYS A 10 2.34 -4.77 8.82
N TYR A 11 2.71 -4.67 7.53
CA TYR A 11 1.83 -4.91 6.39
C TYR A 11 1.68 -6.40 5.99
N LEU A 12 2.56 -7.27 6.49
CA LEU A 12 2.66 -8.68 6.08
C LEU A 12 2.33 -9.68 7.18
N ARG A 13 1.85 -9.21 8.35
CA ARG A 13 1.54 -10.04 9.54
C ARG A 13 0.60 -11.23 9.27
N GLY A 14 -0.21 -11.18 8.22
CA GLY A 14 -1.13 -12.25 7.81
C GLY A 14 -0.57 -13.24 6.78
N TYR A 15 0.68 -13.08 6.33
CA TYR A 15 1.32 -13.97 5.35
C TYR A 15 2.18 -15.05 6.05
N PRO A 16 2.47 -16.19 5.39
CA PRO A 16 3.30 -17.25 5.97
C PRO A 16 4.66 -16.77 6.48
N ALA A 17 5.15 -17.39 7.56
CA ALA A 17 6.40 -16.99 8.21
C ALA A 17 7.63 -17.07 7.27
N GLU A 18 7.66 -18.06 6.37
CA GLU A 18 8.69 -18.20 5.33
C GLU A 18 8.71 -17.01 4.36
N LEU A 19 7.52 -16.52 3.98
CA LEU A 19 7.39 -15.35 3.10
C LEU A 19 7.81 -14.06 3.83
N GLN A 20 7.49 -13.95 5.12
CA GLN A 20 7.98 -12.86 5.97
C GLN A 20 9.52 -12.91 6.12
N ALA A 21 10.11 -14.10 6.25
CA ALA A 21 11.57 -14.27 6.32
C ALA A 21 12.29 -13.84 5.03
N GLN A 22 11.80 -14.26 3.86
CA GLN A 22 12.33 -13.83 2.56
C GLN A 22 12.26 -12.31 2.37
N VAL A 23 11.21 -11.66 2.88
CA VAL A 23 11.11 -10.19 2.84
C VAL A 23 12.06 -9.53 3.84
N LEU A 24 12.28 -10.09 5.03
CA LEU A 24 13.30 -9.59 5.96
C LEU A 24 14.71 -9.66 5.37
N GLU A 25 15.03 -10.73 4.63
CA GLU A 25 16.31 -10.87 3.90
C GLU A 25 16.47 -9.78 2.83
N LEU A 26 15.49 -9.62 1.94
CA LEU A 26 15.51 -8.55 0.92
C LEU A 26 15.59 -7.12 1.49
N VAL A 27 15.14 -6.92 2.73
CA VAL A 27 15.29 -5.65 3.46
C VAL A 27 16.70 -5.51 4.03
N ALA A 28 17.23 -6.54 4.69
CA ALA A 28 18.57 -6.53 5.25
C ALA A 28 19.66 -6.30 4.19
N GLU A 29 19.39 -6.71 2.93
CA GLU A 29 20.26 -6.48 1.78
C GLU A 29 19.95 -5.20 0.97
N ASP A 30 18.97 -4.38 1.37
CA ASP A 30 18.40 -3.22 0.60
C ASP A 30 17.95 -3.53 -0.85
N LYS A 31 17.76 -4.82 -1.18
CA LYS A 31 17.32 -5.26 -2.51
C LYS A 31 15.83 -5.04 -2.78
N LEU A 32 15.01 -4.87 -1.73
CA LEU A 32 13.56 -4.74 -1.85
C LEU A 32 13.13 -3.59 -2.78
N GLY A 33 13.77 -2.43 -2.67
CA GLY A 33 13.46 -1.27 -3.51
C GLY A 33 13.78 -1.50 -4.99
N ALA A 34 14.94 -2.09 -5.28
CA ALA A 34 15.36 -2.43 -6.65
C ALA A 34 14.49 -3.53 -7.27
N LEU A 35 14.04 -4.52 -6.48
CA LEU A 35 13.10 -5.54 -6.92
C LEU A 35 11.76 -4.93 -7.34
N LEU A 36 11.22 -4.01 -6.53
CA LEU A 36 9.94 -3.34 -6.80
C LEU A 36 10.04 -2.42 -8.02
N ALA A 37 11.09 -1.60 -8.11
CA ALA A 37 11.31 -0.72 -9.27
C ALA A 37 11.47 -1.50 -10.59
N ARG A 38 12.10 -2.68 -10.56
CA ARG A 38 12.21 -3.56 -11.73
C ARG A 38 10.88 -4.25 -12.10
N ARG A 39 10.03 -4.54 -11.10
CA ARG A 39 8.75 -5.23 -11.28
C ARG A 39 7.62 -4.29 -11.71
N HIS A 40 7.63 -3.06 -11.20
CA HIS A 40 6.63 -2.02 -11.43
C HIS A 40 7.28 -0.69 -11.85
N PRO A 41 7.90 -0.63 -13.05
CA PRO A 41 8.68 0.54 -13.50
C PRO A 41 7.84 1.72 -14.01
N GLU A 42 6.56 1.49 -14.33
CA GLU A 42 5.69 2.47 -15.00
C GLU A 42 5.11 3.50 -14.01
N PRO A 43 5.38 4.81 -14.15
CA PRO A 43 4.69 5.87 -13.43
C PRO A 43 3.36 6.22 -14.11
N HIS A 44 2.41 6.81 -13.37
CA HIS A 44 1.17 7.36 -13.93
C HIS A 44 1.13 8.90 -13.91
N GLU A 45 0.39 9.51 -14.85
CA GLU A 45 0.14 10.96 -14.88
C GLU A 45 -1.06 11.40 -14.01
N VAL A 46 -1.75 10.44 -13.38
CA VAL A 46 -2.88 10.69 -12.47
C VAL A 46 -2.38 11.36 -11.19
N ARG A 47 -2.14 12.67 -11.23
CA ARG A 47 -1.56 13.46 -10.11
C ARG A 47 -2.54 14.46 -9.50
N THR A 48 -3.73 14.61 -10.06
CA THR A 48 -4.78 15.52 -9.58
C THR A 48 -6.06 14.75 -9.24
N ASP A 49 -6.86 15.32 -8.36
CA ASP A 49 -8.15 14.76 -7.94
C ASP A 49 -9.14 14.67 -9.12
N ARG A 50 -9.01 15.58 -10.11
CA ARG A 50 -9.76 15.51 -11.38
C ARG A 50 -9.33 14.31 -12.24
N ALA A 51 -8.02 14.15 -12.46
CA ALA A 51 -7.50 13.01 -13.21
C ALA A 51 -7.87 11.67 -12.53
N LEU A 52 -7.84 11.62 -11.19
CA LEU A 52 -8.24 10.44 -10.43
C LEU A 52 -9.74 10.12 -10.59
N TYR A 53 -10.59 11.15 -10.59
CA TYR A 53 -12.02 10.98 -10.87
C TYR A 53 -12.25 10.40 -12.27
N ASP A 54 -11.61 10.96 -13.30
CA ASP A 54 -11.77 10.50 -14.68
C ASP A 54 -11.26 9.06 -14.87
N TYR A 55 -10.07 8.75 -14.33
CA TYR A 55 -9.48 7.39 -14.33
C TYR A 55 -10.38 6.36 -13.62
N THR A 56 -10.91 6.70 -12.44
CA THR A 56 -11.81 5.82 -11.68
C THR A 56 -13.14 5.61 -12.41
N GLN A 57 -13.66 6.65 -13.08
CA GLN A 57 -14.91 6.58 -13.85
C GLN A 57 -14.75 5.78 -15.15
N GLU A 58 -13.58 5.79 -15.79
CA GLU A 58 -13.27 4.89 -16.92
C GLU A 58 -13.33 3.42 -16.47
N LEU A 59 -12.61 3.06 -15.40
CA LEU A 59 -12.61 1.71 -14.84
C LEU A 59 -14.01 1.27 -14.38
N ARG A 60 -14.75 2.14 -13.67
CA ARG A 60 -16.15 1.88 -13.31
C ARG A 60 -17.02 1.61 -14.54
N SER A 61 -16.85 2.39 -15.61
CA SER A 61 -17.67 2.25 -16.83
C SER A 61 -17.31 1.01 -17.65
N ARG A 62 -16.05 0.54 -17.56
CA ARG A 62 -15.58 -0.70 -18.17
C ARG A 62 -16.19 -1.93 -17.50
N TYR A 63 -16.13 -2.02 -16.18
CA TYR A 63 -16.46 -3.25 -15.43
C TYR A 63 -17.76 -3.21 -14.61
N LEU A 64 -18.20 -2.04 -14.14
CA LEU A 64 -19.25 -1.88 -13.13
C LEU A 64 -20.43 -1.02 -13.64
N ARG A 65 -20.86 -1.27 -14.89
CA ARG A 65 -21.91 -0.49 -15.58
C ARG A 65 -23.19 -0.30 -14.76
N SER A 66 -23.58 -1.32 -13.99
CA SER A 66 -24.81 -1.34 -13.17
C SER A 66 -24.62 -0.94 -11.71
N ALA A 67 -23.40 -0.58 -11.27
CA ALA A 67 -23.15 -0.15 -9.89
C ALA A 67 -23.63 1.28 -9.64
N GLU A 68 -23.72 1.70 -8.37
CA GLU A 68 -24.10 3.07 -8.02
C GLU A 68 -23.15 4.12 -8.65
N PRO A 69 -23.64 5.33 -9.00
CA PRO A 69 -22.77 6.41 -9.47
C PRO A 69 -21.83 6.90 -8.35
N VAL A 70 -20.53 6.91 -8.63
CA VAL A 70 -19.55 7.56 -7.75
C VAL A 70 -19.66 9.07 -7.95
N THR A 71 -20.00 9.79 -6.88
CA THR A 71 -20.28 11.24 -6.94
C THR A 71 -19.06 12.10 -6.68
N LYS A 72 -17.99 11.49 -6.15
CA LYS A 72 -16.72 12.15 -5.85
C LYS A 72 -15.60 11.12 -5.76
N VAL A 73 -14.44 11.45 -6.30
CA VAL A 73 -13.19 10.73 -6.06
C VAL A 73 -12.15 11.79 -5.72
N LEU A 74 -11.31 11.52 -4.72
CA LEU A 74 -10.28 12.46 -4.27
C LEU A 74 -9.09 11.74 -3.65
N TYR A 75 -7.95 12.44 -3.61
CA TYR A 75 -6.78 12.00 -2.87
C TYR A 75 -6.80 12.60 -1.46
N ASP A 76 -6.79 11.75 -0.44
CA ASP A 76 -6.82 12.16 0.96
C ASP A 76 -5.41 12.09 1.56
N GLN A 77 -4.97 13.14 2.26
CA GLN A 77 -3.66 13.21 2.91
C GLN A 77 -3.65 12.61 4.31
N LYS A 78 -4.83 12.45 4.94
CA LYS A 78 -4.98 11.94 6.31
C LYS A 78 -5.23 10.42 6.36
N LEU A 79 -5.41 9.79 5.19
CA LEU A 79 -5.67 8.36 5.04
C LEU A 79 -4.46 7.52 5.49
N LYS A 80 -4.57 6.88 6.66
CA LYS A 80 -3.60 5.89 7.13
C LYS A 80 -3.94 4.52 6.56
N VAL A 81 -3.21 4.10 5.54
CA VAL A 81 -3.36 2.79 4.85
C VAL A 81 -3.18 1.58 5.80
N ILE A 82 -2.67 1.79 7.02
CA ILE A 82 -2.14 0.76 7.91
C ILE A 82 -3.22 -0.08 8.63
N GLN A 83 -4.44 0.43 8.84
CA GLN A 83 -5.41 -0.23 9.74
C GLN A 83 -6.45 -1.14 9.07
N HIS A 84 -6.81 -0.89 7.80
CA HIS A 84 -7.62 -1.81 6.98
C HIS A 84 -6.98 -2.08 5.59
N ALA A 85 -5.65 -1.99 5.54
CA ALA A 85 -4.72 -2.38 4.46
C ALA A 85 -4.86 -1.72 3.08
N LEU A 86 -6.06 -1.63 2.49
CA LEU A 86 -6.27 -1.27 1.08
C LEU A 86 -7.42 -0.30 0.79
N GLY A 87 -8.18 0.12 1.80
CA GLY A 87 -9.25 1.10 1.60
C GLY A 87 -9.64 1.84 2.87
N THR A 88 -10.44 2.89 2.73
CA THR A 88 -11.08 3.56 3.87
C THR A 88 -12.50 3.95 3.50
N HIS A 89 -13.38 2.96 3.62
CA HIS A 89 -14.68 2.93 2.95
C HIS A 89 -15.76 3.81 3.61
N THR A 90 -15.54 5.13 3.57
CA THR A 90 -16.36 6.13 4.26
C THR A 90 -17.61 6.48 3.44
N THR A 91 -18.68 5.69 3.57
CA THR A 91 -19.99 6.02 2.98
C THR A 91 -20.65 7.18 3.75
N ILE A 92 -20.44 8.42 3.29
CA ILE A 92 -21.02 9.63 3.90
C ILE A 92 -22.49 9.81 3.45
N SER A 93 -23.41 9.11 4.13
CA SER A 93 -24.85 9.31 3.97
C SER A 93 -25.31 10.64 4.58
N ARG A 94 -25.23 11.73 3.80
CA ARG A 94 -25.73 13.06 4.22
C ARG A 94 -27.20 13.23 3.86
N VAL A 95 -28.06 13.41 4.87
CA VAL A 95 -29.49 13.69 4.67
C VAL A 95 -29.70 15.13 4.20
N GLN A 96 -30.46 15.32 3.13
CA GLN A 96 -30.98 16.63 2.69
C GLN A 96 -32.38 16.43 2.11
N GLY A 97 -33.37 17.20 2.59
CA GLY A 97 -34.70 17.26 1.97
C GLY A 97 -35.52 15.96 1.97
N GLY A 98 -35.52 15.21 3.07
CA GLY A 98 -36.44 14.08 3.29
C GLY A 98 -36.24 12.82 2.43
N LYS A 99 -35.30 12.81 1.47
CA LYS A 99 -34.96 11.63 0.66
C LYS A 99 -33.46 11.33 0.72
N LEU A 100 -33.12 10.19 1.31
CA LEU A 100 -31.77 9.62 1.34
C LEU A 100 -31.37 9.16 -0.07
N LYS A 101 -30.85 10.07 -0.91
CA LYS A 101 -29.98 9.66 -2.02
C LYS A 101 -28.61 9.33 -1.44
N ALA A 102 -28.31 8.05 -1.30
CA ALA A 102 -26.95 7.59 -1.03
C ALA A 102 -26.00 8.16 -2.09
N LYS A 103 -24.86 8.70 -1.63
CA LYS A 103 -23.81 9.26 -2.49
C LYS A 103 -22.50 8.57 -2.12
N ARG A 104 -21.90 7.87 -3.08
CA ARG A 104 -20.58 7.27 -2.87
C ARG A 104 -19.50 8.32 -3.13
N GLU A 105 -18.58 8.44 -2.16
CA GLU A 105 -17.27 9.08 -2.33
C GLU A 105 -16.21 7.96 -2.28
N ILE A 106 -15.19 8.03 -3.15
CA ILE A 106 -13.98 7.20 -3.06
C ILE A 106 -12.81 8.08 -2.63
N ARG A 107 -11.95 7.56 -1.75
CA ARG A 107 -10.80 8.29 -1.17
C ARG A 107 -9.54 7.45 -1.26
N ILE A 108 -8.61 7.88 -2.11
CA ILE A 108 -7.32 7.21 -2.29
C ILE A 108 -6.26 7.91 -1.44
N ALA A 109 -5.36 7.16 -0.79
CA ALA A 109 -4.28 7.78 -0.02
C ALA A 109 -3.34 8.60 -0.92
N SER A 110 -2.90 9.78 -0.48
CA SER A 110 -2.08 10.67 -1.32
C SER A 110 -0.71 10.09 -1.73
N LEU A 111 -0.26 8.98 -1.14
CA LEU A 111 0.93 8.24 -1.60
C LEU A 111 0.75 7.68 -3.02
N PHE A 112 -0.49 7.35 -3.43
CA PHE A 112 -0.81 6.92 -4.79
C PHE A 112 -0.90 8.09 -5.79
N ARG A 113 -0.34 9.26 -5.46
CA ARG A 113 0.12 10.21 -6.48
C ARG A 113 1.50 9.78 -7.02
N GLU A 114 2.37 9.22 -6.17
CA GLU A 114 3.78 8.90 -6.50
C GLU A 114 4.08 7.40 -6.65
N ALA A 115 3.05 6.56 -6.60
CA ALA A 115 3.19 5.12 -6.76
C ALA A 115 3.30 4.71 -8.26
N PRO A 116 3.83 3.52 -8.57
CA PRO A 116 3.68 2.91 -9.89
C PRO A 116 2.22 2.76 -10.33
N ALA A 117 1.98 2.83 -11.64
CA ALA A 117 0.66 2.76 -12.27
C ALA A 117 -0.13 1.51 -11.87
N ALA A 118 0.54 0.36 -11.72
CA ALA A 118 -0.07 -0.88 -11.27
C ALA A 118 -0.67 -0.79 -9.85
N PHE A 119 -0.04 -0.06 -8.93
CA PHE A 119 -0.55 0.11 -7.56
C PHE A 119 -1.73 1.09 -7.51
N LEU A 120 -1.73 2.14 -8.34
CA LEU A 120 -2.91 3.00 -8.51
C LEU A 120 -4.08 2.20 -9.11
N LYS A 121 -3.85 1.39 -10.15
CA LYS A 121 -4.86 0.51 -10.73
C LYS A 121 -5.46 -0.41 -9.67
N MET A 122 -4.62 -1.09 -8.90
CA MET A 122 -5.06 -2.04 -7.86
C MET A 122 -5.89 -1.36 -6.75
N ILE A 123 -5.45 -0.21 -6.24
CA ILE A 123 -6.17 0.48 -5.16
C ILE A 123 -7.52 1.04 -5.63
N VAL A 124 -7.59 1.53 -6.88
CA VAL A 124 -8.86 1.96 -7.49
C VAL A 124 -9.77 0.77 -7.76
N VAL A 125 -9.24 -0.39 -8.16
CA VAL A 125 -10.00 -1.65 -8.29
C VAL A 125 -10.57 -2.12 -6.95
N HIS A 126 -9.81 -2.01 -5.85
CA HIS A 126 -10.28 -2.35 -4.50
C HIS A 126 -11.49 -1.50 -4.08
N GLU A 127 -11.37 -0.17 -4.17
CA GLU A 127 -12.44 0.75 -3.77
C GLU A 127 -13.66 0.70 -4.74
N LEU A 128 -13.45 0.32 -6.01
CA LEU A 128 -14.53 0.06 -6.96
C LEU A 128 -15.27 -1.25 -6.66
N ALA A 129 -14.60 -2.32 -6.26
CA ALA A 129 -15.24 -3.59 -5.91
C ALA A 129 -16.20 -3.43 -4.71
N HIS A 130 -15.84 -2.58 -3.75
CA HIS A 130 -16.69 -2.20 -2.61
C HIS A 130 -17.98 -1.44 -2.96
N LEU A 131 -18.14 -0.96 -4.21
CA LEU A 131 -19.44 -0.46 -4.69
C LEU A 131 -20.50 -1.57 -4.79
N LYS A 132 -20.08 -2.85 -4.72
CA LYS A 132 -20.95 -4.03 -4.67
C LYS A 132 -20.72 -4.85 -3.40
N GLU A 133 -19.48 -5.28 -3.16
CA GLU A 133 -19.14 -6.27 -2.12
C GLU A 133 -18.51 -5.57 -0.90
N ARG A 134 -19.22 -5.51 0.24
CA ARG A 134 -18.79 -4.70 1.39
C ARG A 134 -17.60 -5.28 2.16
N GLU A 135 -17.57 -6.58 2.33
CA GLU A 135 -16.60 -7.28 3.18
C GLU A 135 -15.53 -7.96 2.29
N HIS A 136 -14.30 -8.13 2.79
CA HIS A 136 -13.18 -8.68 2.01
C HIS A 136 -13.25 -10.22 1.88
N ASP A 137 -14.31 -10.72 1.24
CA ASP A 137 -14.61 -12.14 1.09
C ASP A 137 -14.29 -12.68 -0.33
N LYS A 138 -14.70 -13.93 -0.60
CA LYS A 138 -14.49 -14.59 -1.91
C LYS A 138 -15.17 -13.85 -3.07
N ALA A 139 -16.33 -13.22 -2.87
CA ALA A 139 -17.01 -12.45 -3.90
C ALA A 139 -16.28 -11.13 -4.17
N PHE A 140 -15.80 -10.45 -3.12
CA PHE A 140 -14.95 -9.27 -3.25
C PHE A 140 -13.67 -9.55 -4.05
N TYR A 141 -12.90 -10.57 -3.67
CA TYR A 141 -11.66 -10.90 -4.37
C TYR A 141 -11.89 -11.39 -5.80
N ALA A 142 -12.98 -12.12 -6.06
CA ALA A 142 -13.37 -12.49 -7.43
C ALA A 142 -13.70 -11.26 -8.30
N LEU A 143 -14.39 -10.26 -7.73
CA LEU A 143 -14.70 -9.00 -8.42
C LEU A 143 -13.44 -8.16 -8.67
N CYS A 144 -12.51 -8.11 -7.72
CA CYS A 144 -11.20 -7.49 -7.92
C CYS A 144 -10.41 -8.18 -9.04
N CYS A 145 -10.33 -9.52 -9.03
CA CYS A 145 -9.66 -10.29 -10.08
C CYS A 145 -10.30 -10.13 -11.47
N HIS A 146 -11.62 -9.91 -11.54
CA HIS A 146 -12.30 -9.59 -12.81
C HIS A 146 -11.85 -8.24 -13.41
N MET A 147 -11.50 -7.26 -12.57
CA MET A 147 -11.03 -5.93 -13.01
C MET A 147 -9.50 -5.84 -13.17
N ALA A 148 -8.76 -6.66 -12.43
CA ALA A 148 -7.31 -6.82 -12.54
C ALA A 148 -6.92 -8.29 -12.29
N PRO A 149 -6.66 -9.12 -13.33
CA PRO A 149 -6.38 -10.55 -13.16
C PRO A 149 -5.18 -10.87 -12.27
N ASP A 150 -4.28 -9.91 -12.08
CA ASP A 150 -3.08 -9.93 -11.25
C ASP A 150 -3.29 -9.39 -9.82
N TYR A 151 -4.54 -9.12 -9.41
CA TYR A 151 -4.90 -8.37 -8.20
C TYR A 151 -4.16 -8.82 -6.92
N HIS A 152 -4.17 -10.13 -6.60
CA HIS A 152 -3.54 -10.63 -5.38
C HIS A 152 -2.02 -10.40 -5.34
N GLN A 153 -1.35 -10.43 -6.50
CA GLN A 153 0.07 -10.11 -6.60
C GLN A 153 0.31 -8.60 -6.45
N LEU A 154 -0.57 -7.77 -7.02
CA LEU A 154 -0.49 -6.31 -6.88
C LEU A 154 -0.78 -5.83 -5.45
N GLU A 155 -1.70 -6.48 -4.73
CA GLU A 155 -1.92 -6.27 -3.30
C GLU A 155 -0.65 -6.59 -2.50
N PHE A 156 -0.06 -7.77 -2.72
CA PHE A 156 1.15 -8.19 -2.02
C PHE A 156 2.34 -7.26 -2.34
N ASP A 157 2.55 -6.93 -3.61
CA ASP A 157 3.61 -6.02 -4.04
C ASP A 157 3.43 -4.59 -3.50
N LEU A 158 2.19 -4.11 -3.32
CA LEU A 158 1.94 -2.87 -2.58
C LEU A 158 2.34 -3.02 -1.11
N ARG A 159 2.00 -4.13 -0.44
CA ARG A 159 2.40 -4.36 0.97
C ARG A 159 3.93 -4.40 1.13
N LEU A 160 4.66 -4.88 0.13
CA LEU A 160 6.12 -4.74 0.02
C LEU A 160 6.54 -3.28 -0.17
N TYR A 161 5.91 -2.53 -1.08
CA TYR A 161 6.22 -1.12 -1.33
C TYR A 161 5.98 -0.22 -0.12
N LEU A 162 4.87 -0.41 0.60
CA LEU A 162 4.58 0.30 1.86
C LEU A 162 5.60 -0.04 2.96
N THR A 163 6.08 -1.29 3.00
CA THR A 163 7.17 -1.72 3.89
C THR A 163 8.47 -0.96 3.56
N HIS A 164 8.83 -0.86 2.28
CA HIS A 164 10.01 -0.13 1.82
C HIS A 164 9.93 1.38 2.08
N LEU A 165 8.76 2.00 1.86
CA LEU A 165 8.54 3.42 2.12
C LEU A 165 8.69 3.77 3.61
N ASP A 166 8.16 2.93 4.52
CA ASP A 166 8.28 3.18 5.96
C ASP A 166 9.69 2.93 6.51
N GLN A 167 10.49 2.07 5.87
CA GLN A 167 11.92 1.93 6.18
C GLN A 167 12.69 3.19 5.79
N ARG A 168 12.43 3.73 4.59
CA ARG A 168 13.02 5.00 4.12
C ARG A 168 12.56 6.22 4.94
N ALA A 169 11.36 6.19 5.52
CA ALA A 169 10.87 7.22 6.43
C ALA A 169 11.53 7.17 7.83
N GLY A 170 12.38 6.17 8.09
CA GLY A 170 13.01 5.93 9.37
C GLY A 170 12.01 5.52 10.48
N PRO A 171 12.50 5.32 11.72
CA PRO A 171 11.63 5.12 12.87
C PRO A 171 10.90 6.43 13.22
N ARG A 172 9.81 6.72 12.50
CA ARG A 172 8.83 7.73 12.92
C ARG A 172 8.28 7.34 14.28
N SER A 173 8.75 8.00 15.32
CA SER A 173 8.34 7.77 16.70
C SER A 173 6.82 7.89 16.82
N SER A 174 6.19 6.88 17.41
CA SER A 174 4.74 6.86 17.64
C SER A 174 4.38 7.77 18.81
N SER A 175 4.39 9.08 18.55
CA SER A 175 4.31 10.15 19.55
C SER A 175 2.90 10.32 20.15
N SER A 176 2.45 9.35 20.96
CA SER A 176 1.27 9.52 21.83
C SER A 176 1.19 8.50 22.99
N GLN A 177 2.18 8.48 23.89
CA GLN A 177 1.99 8.19 25.32
C GLN A 177 3.22 8.66 26.10
N GLY A 178 3.00 9.30 27.25
CA GLY A 178 4.04 10.04 27.97
C GLY A 178 4.62 9.28 29.17
N ALA A 179 5.94 9.37 29.31
CA ALA A 179 6.69 9.11 30.54
C ALA A 179 7.84 10.12 30.63
N VAL A 180 8.36 10.40 31.83
CA VAL A 180 9.32 11.49 32.09
C VAL A 180 10.66 10.95 32.63
N ALA A 181 11.74 11.66 32.26
CA ALA A 181 13.12 11.58 32.80
C ALA A 181 13.92 10.28 32.55
N ALA A 182 15.26 10.28 32.51
CA ALA A 182 16.28 11.31 32.19
C ALA A 182 17.69 10.67 32.12
N ALA A 183 18.62 11.24 31.31
CA ALA A 183 20.10 11.06 31.33
C ALA A 183 20.67 9.62 31.11
N ASP A 184 21.94 9.34 30.75
CA ASP A 184 23.00 9.92 29.87
C ASP A 184 24.11 8.80 29.72
N THR A 185 25.33 8.82 29.14
CA THR A 185 26.31 9.76 28.53
C THR A 185 27.26 8.95 27.59
N ALA A 186 28.04 9.61 26.69
CA ALA A 186 29.29 9.12 26.01
C ALA A 186 29.15 7.97 24.96
N GLU A 187 29.67 8.07 23.71
CA GLU A 187 31.08 7.99 23.20
C GLU A 187 31.75 6.59 23.27
N ALA A 188 32.54 6.10 22.30
CA ALA A 188 32.98 6.60 20.98
C ALA A 188 33.45 5.48 19.99
N ALA A 189 33.59 5.83 18.70
CA ALA A 189 34.49 5.34 17.62
C ALA A 189 34.85 3.83 17.38
N GLY A 190 35.02 3.44 16.10
CA GLY A 190 35.72 2.20 15.67
C GLY A 190 35.48 1.78 14.21
N SER A 191 36.54 1.61 13.40
CA SER A 191 36.47 1.48 11.92
C SER A 191 37.05 0.18 11.33
N ALA A 192 36.35 -0.40 10.33
CA ALA A 192 36.84 -1.25 9.22
C ALA A 192 35.63 -1.52 8.27
N SER A 193 35.65 -1.42 6.94
CA SER A 193 36.62 -1.83 5.89
C SER A 193 36.65 -3.35 5.64
N GLY A 194 36.14 -3.79 4.48
CA GLY A 194 36.07 -5.21 4.08
C GLY A 194 35.45 -5.39 2.70
N ALA A 195 36.13 -6.11 1.81
CA ALA A 195 35.88 -6.09 0.36
C ALA A 195 34.76 -7.02 -0.15
N LEU A 196 34.09 -6.55 -1.21
CA LEU A 196 33.85 -7.26 -2.49
C LEU A 196 33.56 -8.78 -2.47
N ALA A 197 32.31 -9.15 -2.79
CA ALA A 197 32.01 -10.45 -3.40
C ALA A 197 30.83 -10.32 -4.39
N ALA A 198 30.99 -10.85 -5.60
CA ALA A 198 29.92 -10.94 -6.59
C ALA A 198 29.28 -12.33 -6.55
N ALA A 199 27.96 -12.39 -6.42
CA ALA A 199 27.19 -13.63 -6.54
C ALA A 199 25.92 -13.38 -7.36
N GLY A 200 25.88 -13.93 -8.57
CA GLY A 200 24.68 -13.89 -9.40
C GLY A 200 23.68 -14.95 -8.94
N THR A 201 22.68 -14.55 -8.16
CA THR A 201 21.53 -15.41 -7.85
C THR A 201 20.33 -15.03 -8.71
N ALA A 202 19.76 -16.01 -9.41
CA ALA A 202 18.51 -15.86 -10.13
C ALA A 202 17.36 -15.79 -9.09
N SER A 203 17.16 -14.61 -8.50
CA SER A 203 16.16 -14.35 -7.48
C SER A 203 14.77 -14.77 -7.98
N MET A 204 14.26 -15.89 -7.45
CA MET A 204 12.90 -16.34 -7.71
C MET A 204 11.93 -15.23 -7.29
N PRO A 205 10.91 -14.93 -8.11
CA PRO A 205 9.99 -13.87 -7.78
C PRO A 205 9.19 -14.27 -6.54
N ILE A 206 9.38 -13.55 -5.42
CA ILE A 206 8.46 -13.65 -4.29
C ILE A 206 7.05 -13.34 -4.81
N ARG A 207 6.15 -14.30 -4.64
CA ARG A 207 4.77 -14.29 -5.11
C ARG A 207 3.81 -14.51 -3.96
N ALA A 208 2.58 -14.00 -4.10
CA ALA A 208 1.45 -14.53 -3.35
C ALA A 208 1.11 -15.93 -3.88
N THR A 209 0.75 -16.84 -2.97
CA THR A 209 0.22 -18.19 -3.27
C THR A 209 -1.26 -18.13 -3.58
#